data_AF-A0A956DLA0-F1
#
_entry.id   AF-A0A956DLA0-F1
#
_cell.length_a   1.000
_cell.length_b   1.000
_cell.length_c   1.000
_cell.angle_alpha   90.00
_cell.angle_beta   90.00
_cell.angle_gamma   90.00
#
_symmetry.space_group_name_H-M   'P 1'
#
loop_
_entity.id
_entity.type
_entity.pdbx_description
1 polymer ?
#
loop_
_entity_poly.entity_id
_entity_poly.type
_entity_poly.pdbx_seq_one_letter_code
_entity_poly.pdbx_strand_id
1 'polypeptide(L)'
;MALRLTGKRQLSQKLVKGLSGMTRGPSGTEPPSTLEVLRGEILQLVAATQADEVVARAEVGERLAMVRAALKHGQWLPWVKEHLPFGAESARRAIELHAFRKGHPEVLAKLAPLGLTKVYLLLGLGPKERDAFVGKRHVVPSTGYEKAPLEMTVAEMMEVLHPPQPETPIKVRTRVLRGLRRQTQGLARLLAELWALAPKAVVRGPVRAALRVLADELQAVATALAERSLIAGTVPRFR
;
A
#
# COMPACT_ATOMS: atom_id res chain seq x y z
N MET A 1 -30.28 -43.40 -43.15
CA MET A 1 -30.70 -42.27 -44.02
C MET A 1 -31.60 -41.37 -43.19
N ALA A 2 -31.11 -40.40 -42.41
CA ALA A 2 -30.37 -39.18 -42.75
C ALA A 2 -31.17 -38.25 -43.69
N LEU A 3 -31.87 -37.25 -43.14
CA LEU A 3 -32.23 -35.94 -43.74
C LEU A 3 -33.11 -35.16 -42.73
N ARG A 4 -32.96 -33.89 -42.40
CA ARG A 4 -31.91 -32.85 -42.51
C ARG A 4 -32.37 -31.75 -41.55
N LEU A 5 -31.53 -31.33 -40.61
CA LEU A 5 -31.72 -30.18 -39.75
C LEU A 5 -31.14 -28.94 -40.45
N THR A 6 -31.96 -28.08 -41.03
CA THR A 6 -31.52 -26.73 -41.45
C THR A 6 -32.75 -25.84 -41.69
N GLY A 7 -33.05 -24.94 -40.74
CA GLY A 7 -34.12 -23.96 -40.95
C GLY A 7 -34.35 -22.93 -39.84
N LYS A 8 -33.86 -23.15 -38.62
CA LYS A 8 -34.17 -22.25 -37.48
C LYS A 8 -33.07 -21.23 -37.10
N ARG A 9 -32.05 -21.02 -37.94
CA ARG A 9 -30.92 -20.10 -37.61
C ARG A 9 -30.93 -18.72 -38.30
N GLN A 10 -32.00 -18.34 -39.01
CA GLN A 10 -32.03 -17.07 -39.77
C GLN A 10 -33.04 -16.02 -39.31
N LEU A 11 -33.87 -16.27 -38.29
CA LEU A 11 -34.89 -15.29 -37.85
C LEU A 11 -34.57 -14.53 -36.56
N SER A 12 -33.49 -14.85 -35.85
CA SER A 12 -33.12 -14.16 -34.60
C SER A 12 -32.10 -13.02 -34.77
N GLN A 13 -31.54 -12.81 -35.97
CA GLN A 13 -30.52 -11.77 -36.19
C GLN A 13 -31.06 -10.47 -36.82
N LYS A 14 -32.33 -10.42 -37.26
CA LYS A 14 -32.92 -9.20 -37.86
C LYS A 14 -33.74 -8.33 -36.91
N LEU A 15 -33.91 -8.70 -35.65
CA LEU A 15 -34.58 -7.87 -34.63
C LEU A 15 -33.62 -7.04 -33.74
N VAL A 16 -32.31 -7.17 -33.93
CA VAL A 16 -31.29 -6.47 -33.12
C VAL A 16 -30.75 -5.19 -33.79
N LYS A 17 -31.20 -4.83 -35.01
CA LYS A 17 -30.66 -3.67 -35.75
C LYS A 17 -31.61 -2.47 -35.93
N GLY A 18 -32.71 -2.39 -35.18
CA GLY A 18 -33.79 -1.44 -35.49
C GLY A 18 -34.09 -0.29 -34.53
N LEU A 19 -33.49 -0.18 -33.34
CA LEU A 19 -33.96 0.80 -32.33
C LEU A 19 -32.84 1.48 -31.51
N SER A 20 -31.67 1.74 -32.11
CA SER A 20 -30.71 2.71 -31.55
C SER A 20 -30.97 4.09 -32.14
N GLY A 21 -31.94 4.79 -31.58
CA GLY A 21 -32.28 6.15 -31.98
C GLY A 21 -33.47 6.68 -31.20
N MET A 22 -33.36 6.78 -29.88
CA MET A 22 -34.23 7.69 -29.12
C MET A 22 -33.58 8.10 -27.80
N THR A 23 -33.26 9.40 -27.75
CA THR A 23 -32.94 10.28 -26.63
C THR A 23 -33.32 9.78 -25.24
N ARG A 24 -32.35 9.77 -24.30
CA ARG A 24 -32.63 9.85 -22.86
C ARG A 24 -31.83 10.99 -22.25
N GLY A 25 -32.54 12.00 -21.77
CA GLY A 25 -32.02 13.01 -20.86
C GLY A 25 -31.74 12.44 -19.46
N PRO A 26 -31.08 13.22 -18.58
CA PRO A 26 -30.33 12.70 -17.45
C PRO A 26 -31.16 12.70 -16.17
N SER A 27 -31.52 11.52 -15.66
CA SER A 27 -31.72 11.28 -14.23
C SER A 27 -32.16 9.84 -14.02
N GLY A 28 -31.34 9.06 -13.31
CA GLY A 28 -31.65 7.70 -12.93
C GLY A 28 -30.35 6.98 -12.62
N THR A 29 -30.07 6.83 -11.33
CA THR A 29 -28.99 5.98 -10.82
C THR A 29 -29.06 4.62 -11.50
N GLU A 30 -28.13 4.35 -12.41
CA GLU A 30 -27.90 3.00 -12.90
C GLU A 30 -27.63 2.10 -11.68
N PRO A 31 -28.20 0.89 -11.63
CA PRO A 31 -27.92 -0.03 -10.53
C PRO A 31 -26.42 -0.21 -10.41
N PRO A 32 -25.87 -0.30 -9.17
CA PRO A 32 -24.45 -0.44 -8.97
C PRO A 32 -23.95 -1.62 -9.79
N SER A 33 -22.86 -1.41 -10.53
CA SER A 33 -22.28 -2.47 -11.34
C SER A 33 -21.98 -3.69 -10.45
N THR A 34 -22.05 -4.90 -11.02
CA THR A 34 -21.72 -6.13 -10.28
C THR A 34 -20.36 -6.04 -9.58
N LEU A 35 -19.40 -5.31 -10.17
CA LEU A 35 -18.09 -5.06 -9.58
C LEU A 35 -18.16 -4.23 -8.29
N GLU A 36 -19.00 -3.19 -8.24
CA GLU A 36 -19.18 -2.35 -7.04
C GLU A 36 -19.85 -3.14 -5.90
N VAL A 37 -20.82 -4.00 -6.24
CA VAL A 37 -21.46 -4.88 -5.25
C VAL A 37 -20.44 -5.85 -4.67
N LEU A 38 -19.69 -6.57 -5.51
CA LEU A 38 -18.65 -7.49 -5.08
C LEU A 38 -17.54 -6.79 -4.28
N ARG A 39 -17.16 -5.56 -4.67
CA ARG A 39 -16.23 -4.74 -3.90
C ARG A 39 -16.76 -4.47 -2.49
N GLY A 40 -18.03 -4.11 -2.35
CA GLY A 40 -18.68 -3.91 -1.06
C GLY A 40 -18.67 -5.16 -0.19
N GLU A 41 -19.01 -6.32 -0.77
CA GLU A 41 -18.99 -7.62 -0.07
C GLU A 41 -17.57 -8.00 0.40
N ILE A 42 -16.56 -7.81 -0.46
CA ILE A 42 -15.16 -8.06 -0.10
C ILE A 42 -14.76 -7.16 1.08
N LEU A 43 -15.11 -5.88 1.05
CA LEU A 43 -14.78 -4.96 2.14
C LEU A 43 -15.47 -5.34 3.45
N GLN A 44 -16.71 -5.85 3.41
CA GLN A 44 -17.40 -6.34 4.60
C GLN A 44 -16.73 -7.58 5.19
N LEU A 45 -16.29 -8.53 4.36
CA LEU A 45 -15.56 -9.72 4.83
C LEU A 45 -14.20 -9.34 5.44
N VAL A 46 -13.47 -8.43 4.78
CA VAL A 46 -12.21 -7.89 5.31
C VAL A 46 -12.43 -7.17 6.65
N ALA A 47 -13.48 -6.35 6.76
CA ALA A 47 -13.85 -5.66 7.99
C ALA A 47 -14.15 -6.64 9.14
N ALA A 48 -14.91 -7.70 8.88
CA ALA A 48 -15.25 -8.71 9.88
C ALA A 48 -14.00 -9.44 10.39
N THR A 49 -13.17 -9.95 9.48
CA THR A 49 -11.92 -10.64 9.84
C THR A 49 -10.94 -9.75 10.61
N GLN A 50 -10.85 -8.47 10.24
CA GLN A 50 -10.05 -7.48 10.96
C GLN A 50 -10.59 -7.20 12.37
N ALA A 51 -11.91 -7.14 12.52
CA ALA A 51 -12.52 -6.92 13.83
C ALA A 51 -12.20 -8.08 14.79
N ASP A 52 -12.31 -9.32 14.32
CA ASP A 52 -11.97 -10.51 15.10
C ASP A 52 -10.49 -10.50 15.52
N GLU A 53 -9.58 -10.12 14.61
CA GLU A 53 -8.15 -10.01 14.91
C GLU A 53 -7.87 -8.96 16.01
N VAL A 54 -8.55 -7.81 15.97
CA VAL A 54 -8.42 -6.75 16.97
C VAL A 54 -8.90 -7.22 18.34
N VAL A 55 -10.02 -7.93 18.39
CA VAL A 55 -10.58 -8.51 19.62
C VAL A 55 -9.61 -9.53 20.21
N ALA A 56 -9.16 -10.50 19.40
CA ALA A 56 -8.20 -11.52 19.81
C ALA A 56 -6.90 -10.88 20.31
N ARG A 57 -6.43 -9.81 19.67
CA ARG A 57 -5.22 -9.11 20.11
C ARG A 57 -5.39 -8.43 21.47
N ALA A 58 -6.56 -7.85 21.74
CA ALA A 58 -6.86 -7.27 23.05
C ALA A 58 -6.97 -8.35 24.15
N GLU A 59 -7.47 -9.54 23.82
CA GLU A 59 -7.49 -10.69 24.73
C GLU A 59 -6.09 -11.25 25.04
N VAL A 60 -5.20 -11.25 24.04
CA VAL A 60 -3.77 -11.53 24.27
C VAL A 60 -3.18 -10.48 25.21
N GLY A 61 -3.50 -9.20 25.00
CA GLY A 61 -3.07 -8.11 25.87
C GLY A 61 -3.46 -8.27 27.34
N GLU A 62 -4.67 -8.77 27.59
CA GLU A 62 -5.18 -9.08 28.93
C GLU A 62 -4.30 -10.11 29.64
N ARG A 63 -4.06 -11.25 28.98
CA ARG A 63 -3.24 -12.35 29.52
C ARG A 63 -1.79 -11.90 29.73
N LEU A 64 -1.25 -11.08 28.82
CA LEU A 64 0.08 -10.50 28.96
C LEU A 64 0.16 -9.53 30.14
N ALA A 65 -0.89 -8.75 30.41
CA ALA A 65 -0.94 -7.87 31.59
C ALA A 65 -0.91 -8.68 32.90
N MET A 66 -1.62 -9.82 32.95
CA MET A 66 -1.59 -10.74 34.09
C MET A 66 -0.20 -11.34 34.30
N VAL A 67 0.43 -11.85 33.23
CA VAL A 67 1.80 -12.40 33.31
C VAL A 67 2.79 -11.33 33.77
N ARG A 68 2.72 -10.12 33.20
CA ARG A 68 3.62 -9.02 33.56
C ARG A 68 3.48 -8.63 35.03
N ALA A 69 2.28 -8.71 35.61
CA ALA A 69 2.04 -8.44 37.02
C ALA A 69 2.58 -9.54 37.96
N ALA A 70 2.65 -10.78 37.49
CA ALA A 70 3.15 -11.92 38.27
C ALA A 70 4.69 -12.06 38.23
N LEU A 71 5.35 -11.51 37.21
CA LEU A 71 6.80 -11.59 37.06
C LEU A 71 7.53 -10.61 37.99
N LYS A 72 8.72 -11.02 38.46
CA LYS A 72 9.62 -10.11 39.19
C LYS A 72 10.18 -9.05 38.26
N HIS A 73 10.60 -7.92 38.84
CA HIS A 73 11.29 -6.85 38.10
C HIS A 73 12.45 -7.41 37.26
N GLY A 74 12.59 -6.90 36.04
CA GLY A 74 13.65 -7.32 35.10
C GLY A 74 13.38 -8.61 34.33
N GLN A 75 12.43 -9.46 34.73
CA GLN A 75 12.19 -10.75 34.07
C GLN A 75 11.32 -10.66 32.81
N TRP A 76 10.61 -9.54 32.60
CA TRP A 76 9.66 -9.38 31.49
C TRP A 76 10.30 -9.59 30.10
N LEU A 77 11.41 -8.90 29.81
CA LEU A 77 12.02 -8.96 28.47
C LEU A 77 12.59 -10.35 28.14
N PRO A 78 13.36 -11.01 29.05
CA PRO A 78 13.76 -12.41 28.84
C PRO A 78 12.58 -13.35 28.65
N TRP A 79 11.54 -13.22 29.49
CA TRP A 79 10.38 -14.11 29.45
C TRP A 79 9.65 -14.02 28.11
N VAL A 80 9.37 -12.81 27.61
CA VAL A 80 8.71 -12.62 26.31
C VAL A 80 9.53 -13.23 25.18
N LYS A 81 10.85 -13.02 25.18
CA LYS A 81 11.75 -13.54 24.14
C LYS A 81 11.76 -15.07 24.08
N GLU A 82 11.65 -15.73 25.22
CA GLU A 82 11.73 -17.18 25.34
C GLU A 82 10.38 -17.87 25.08
N HIS A 83 9.26 -17.27 25.51
CA HIS A 83 7.97 -17.96 25.57
C HIS A 83 7.00 -17.58 24.44
N LEU A 84 7.26 -16.49 23.69
CA LEU A 84 6.31 -15.95 22.72
C LEU A 84 6.91 -15.82 21.32
N PRO A 85 6.10 -16.00 20.26
CA PRO A 85 6.55 -15.88 18.86
C PRO A 85 6.70 -14.43 18.40
N PHE A 86 6.69 -13.45 19.31
CA PHE A 86 6.80 -12.03 19.01
C PHE A 86 7.55 -11.27 20.11
N GLY A 87 8.11 -10.12 19.75
CA GLY A 87 8.92 -9.32 20.66
C GLY A 87 8.12 -8.53 21.71
N ALA A 88 8.86 -7.98 22.67
CA ALA A 88 8.32 -7.17 23.77
C ALA A 88 7.51 -5.95 23.31
N GLU A 89 7.87 -5.33 22.18
CA GLU A 89 7.10 -4.20 21.64
C GLU A 89 5.71 -4.63 21.17
N SER A 90 5.60 -5.76 20.48
CA SER A 90 4.30 -6.33 20.10
C SER A 90 3.49 -6.65 21.35
N ALA A 91 4.10 -7.26 22.36
CA ALA A 91 3.45 -7.56 23.64
C ALA A 91 2.93 -6.29 24.34
N ARG A 92 3.74 -5.22 24.37
CA ARG A 92 3.39 -3.91 24.94
C ARG A 92 2.16 -3.33 24.25
N ARG A 93 2.14 -3.30 22.92
CA ARG A 93 0.99 -2.80 22.14
C ARG A 93 -0.29 -3.59 22.39
N ALA A 94 -0.19 -4.92 22.58
CA ALA A 94 -1.36 -5.72 22.95
C ALA A 94 -1.92 -5.32 24.32
N ILE A 95 -1.05 -5.13 25.33
CA ILE A 95 -1.44 -4.66 26.66
C ILE A 95 -2.09 -3.27 26.57
N GLU A 96 -1.53 -2.34 25.78
CA GLU A 96 -2.12 -1.02 25.55
C GLU A 96 -3.50 -1.11 24.91
N LEU A 97 -3.67 -1.96 23.90
CA LEU A 97 -4.95 -2.21 23.26
C LEU A 97 -5.99 -2.78 24.24
N HIS A 98 -5.57 -3.71 25.11
CA HIS A 98 -6.41 -4.23 26.18
C HIS A 98 -6.84 -3.14 27.17
N ALA A 99 -5.89 -2.33 27.64
CA ALA A 99 -6.18 -1.23 28.55
C ALA A 99 -7.17 -0.23 27.93
N PHE A 100 -6.98 0.08 26.63
CA PHE A 100 -7.90 0.91 25.88
C PHE A 100 -9.30 0.28 25.79
N ARG A 101 -9.41 -1.02 25.45
CA ARG A 101 -10.68 -1.76 25.42
C ARG A 101 -11.43 -1.65 26.74
N LYS A 102 -10.71 -1.78 27.87
CA LYS A 102 -11.30 -1.73 29.20
C LYS A 102 -11.89 -0.35 29.53
N GLY A 103 -11.25 0.72 29.09
CA GLY A 103 -11.75 2.09 29.29
C GLY A 103 -12.81 2.52 28.27
N HIS A 104 -12.75 2.00 27.04
CA HIS A 104 -13.54 2.47 25.91
C HIS A 104 -14.00 1.32 24.98
N PRO A 105 -14.81 0.36 25.48
CA PRO A 105 -15.19 -0.83 24.72
C PRO A 105 -15.95 -0.49 23.43
N GLU A 106 -16.91 0.44 23.50
CA GLU A 106 -17.69 0.89 22.35
C GLU A 106 -16.84 1.58 21.28
N VAL A 107 -15.82 2.32 21.71
CA VAL A 107 -14.90 2.99 20.77
C VAL A 107 -14.05 1.93 20.07
N LEU A 108 -13.54 0.94 20.80
CA LEU A 108 -12.76 -0.12 20.17
C LEU A 108 -13.61 -0.93 19.19
N ALA A 109 -14.86 -1.25 19.53
CA ALA A 109 -15.77 -1.96 18.64
C ALA A 109 -15.99 -1.22 17.31
N LYS A 110 -16.10 0.12 17.34
CA LYS A 110 -16.19 0.95 16.13
C LYS A 110 -14.92 0.97 15.29
N LEU A 111 -13.75 0.86 15.93
CA LEU A 111 -12.45 0.91 15.26
C LEU A 111 -11.98 -0.46 14.76
N ALA A 112 -12.43 -1.54 15.39
CA ALA A 112 -11.98 -2.90 15.12
C ALA A 112 -12.08 -3.30 13.63
N PRO A 113 -13.15 -2.93 12.89
CA PRO A 113 -13.25 -3.18 11.45
C PRO A 113 -12.15 -2.58 10.58
N LEU A 114 -11.35 -1.63 11.09
CA LEU A 114 -10.23 -1.02 10.37
C LEU A 114 -8.95 -1.86 10.43
N GLY A 115 -8.91 -2.86 11.31
CA GLY A 115 -7.76 -3.74 11.54
C GLY A 115 -6.68 -3.13 12.44
N LEU A 116 -5.81 -4.00 12.95
CA LEU A 116 -4.84 -3.67 14.00
C LEU A 116 -4.00 -2.42 13.71
N THR A 117 -3.38 -2.37 12.53
CA THR A 117 -2.46 -1.28 12.20
C THR A 117 -3.15 0.07 12.21
N LYS A 118 -4.33 0.18 11.58
CA LYS A 118 -5.10 1.43 11.57
C LYS A 118 -5.64 1.78 12.95
N VAL A 119 -6.06 0.79 13.74
CA VAL A 119 -6.45 1.00 15.15
C VAL A 119 -5.30 1.62 15.93
N TYR A 120 -4.08 1.07 15.83
CA TYR A 120 -2.92 1.63 16.55
C TYR A 120 -2.58 3.07 16.13
N LEU A 121 -2.74 3.41 14.85
CA LEU A 121 -2.58 4.80 14.39
C LEU A 121 -3.59 5.73 15.06
N LEU A 122 -4.86 5.31 15.09
CA LEU A 122 -5.94 6.09 15.67
C LEU A 122 -5.88 6.17 17.19
N LEU A 123 -5.30 5.17 17.87
CA LEU A 123 -5.03 5.23 19.32
C LEU A 123 -4.04 6.33 19.70
N GLY A 124 -3.15 6.72 18.78
CA GLY A 124 -2.24 7.85 18.96
C GLY A 124 -2.93 9.23 18.92
N LEU A 125 -4.18 9.30 18.45
CA LEU A 125 -4.95 10.54 18.37
C LEU A 125 -5.79 10.77 19.62
N GLY A 126 -6.06 12.05 19.91
CA GLY A 126 -7.02 12.42 20.95
C GLY A 126 -8.45 11.97 20.60
N PRO A 127 -9.35 11.78 21.59
CA PRO A 127 -10.70 11.27 21.35
C PRO A 127 -11.48 12.04 20.28
N LYS A 128 -11.45 13.38 20.36
CA LYS A 128 -12.15 14.26 19.40
C LYS A 128 -11.62 14.14 17.98
N GLU A 129 -10.29 14.10 17.83
CA GLU A 129 -9.63 13.97 16.52
C GLU A 129 -9.95 12.61 15.90
N ARG A 130 -9.94 11.56 16.72
CA ARG A 130 -10.27 10.20 16.31
C ARG A 130 -11.71 10.07 15.83
N ASP A 131 -12.66 10.58 16.61
CA ASP A 131 -14.09 10.54 16.24
C ASP A 131 -14.34 11.34 14.96
N ALA A 132 -13.71 12.53 14.84
CA ALA A 132 -13.78 13.34 13.62
C ALA A 132 -13.17 12.63 12.42
N PHE A 133 -12.08 11.89 12.61
CA PHE A 133 -11.43 11.14 11.55
C PHE A 133 -12.30 9.97 11.07
N VAL A 134 -12.87 9.19 11.98
CA VAL A 134 -13.67 8.01 11.62
C VAL A 134 -15.02 8.40 11.01
N GLY A 135 -15.59 9.54 11.42
CA GLY A 135 -16.89 10.00 10.96
C GLY A 135 -16.91 10.67 9.57
N LYS A 136 -15.78 10.78 8.87
CA LYS A 136 -15.68 11.52 7.60
C LYS A 136 -14.88 10.76 6.55
N ARG A 137 -15.14 11.09 5.28
CA ARG A 137 -14.26 10.73 4.15
C ARG A 137 -13.11 11.72 4.07
N HIS A 138 -11.96 11.24 3.58
CA HIS A 138 -10.73 12.01 3.48
C HIS A 138 -10.20 11.97 2.05
N VAL A 139 -9.73 13.12 1.56
CA VAL A 139 -8.98 13.19 0.30
C VAL A 139 -7.59 12.62 0.54
N VAL A 140 -7.25 11.54 -0.17
CA VAL A 140 -5.93 10.91 -0.09
C VAL A 140 -4.92 11.75 -0.88
N PRO A 141 -3.84 12.29 -0.27
CA PRO A 141 -2.91 13.19 -0.95
C PRO A 141 -2.29 12.64 -2.22
N SER A 142 -1.87 11.37 -2.23
CA SER A 142 -1.23 10.73 -3.38
C SER A 142 -2.16 10.47 -4.57
N THR A 143 -3.46 10.24 -4.32
CA THR A 143 -4.40 9.84 -5.37
C THR A 143 -5.44 10.91 -5.72
N GLY A 144 -5.69 11.86 -4.82
CA GLY A 144 -6.71 12.90 -4.94
C GLY A 144 -8.14 12.41 -4.72
N TYR A 145 -8.37 11.10 -4.52
CA TYR A 145 -9.71 10.55 -4.31
C TYR A 145 -10.15 10.64 -2.85
N GLU A 146 -11.45 10.87 -2.64
CA GLU A 146 -12.07 10.75 -1.33
C GLU A 146 -12.33 9.29 -0.96
N LYS A 147 -11.80 8.86 0.19
CA LYS A 147 -11.98 7.51 0.73
C LYS A 147 -12.45 7.54 2.18
N ALA A 148 -13.28 6.57 2.55
CA ALA A 148 -13.54 6.30 3.96
C ALA A 148 -12.32 5.61 4.61
N PRO A 149 -12.16 5.71 5.95
CA PRO A 149 -11.11 5.01 6.70
C PRO A 149 -11.02 3.51 6.46
N LEU A 150 -12.15 2.87 6.16
CA LEU A 150 -12.20 1.45 5.82
C LEU A 150 -11.58 1.17 4.44
N GLU A 151 -11.77 2.08 3.48
CA GLU A 151 -11.39 1.91 2.07
C GLU A 151 -9.94 2.31 1.77
N MET A 152 -9.32 3.11 2.64
CA MET A 152 -7.92 3.53 2.49
C MET A 152 -6.94 2.40 2.85
N THR A 153 -5.78 2.38 2.20
CA THR A 153 -4.66 1.56 2.69
C THR A 153 -4.04 2.17 3.95
N VAL A 154 -3.18 1.43 4.64
CA VAL A 154 -2.43 1.98 5.79
C VAL A 154 -1.55 3.17 5.37
N ALA A 155 -0.91 3.09 4.20
CA ALA A 155 -0.07 4.17 3.69
C ALA A 155 -0.90 5.44 3.39
N GLU A 156 -2.06 5.27 2.76
CA GLU A 156 -2.98 6.38 2.50
C GLU A 156 -3.49 7.00 3.80
N MET A 157 -3.82 6.20 4.81
CA MET A 157 -4.20 6.71 6.14
C MET A 157 -3.07 7.53 6.78
N MET A 158 -1.83 7.04 6.68
CA MET A 158 -0.65 7.75 7.19
C MET A 158 -0.45 9.08 6.48
N GLU A 159 -0.68 9.15 5.16
CA GLU A 159 -0.63 10.41 4.41
C GLU A 159 -1.71 11.39 4.87
N VAL A 160 -2.90 10.92 5.21
CA VAL A 160 -3.97 11.81 5.69
C VAL A 160 -3.67 12.29 7.12
N LEU A 161 -3.23 11.41 8.01
CA LEU A 161 -2.91 11.74 9.40
C LEU A 161 -1.65 12.60 9.53
N HIS A 162 -0.68 12.37 8.67
CA HIS A 162 0.60 13.04 8.65
C HIS A 162 0.90 13.51 7.22
N PRO A 163 0.23 14.58 6.76
CA PRO A 163 0.39 15.07 5.40
C PRO A 163 1.87 15.33 5.12
N PRO A 164 2.38 14.84 3.97
CA PRO A 164 3.75 15.08 3.60
C PRO A 164 3.98 16.59 3.54
N GLN A 165 5.00 17.05 4.23
CA GLN A 165 5.41 18.45 4.16
C GLN A 165 5.72 18.80 2.71
N PRO A 166 5.31 19.98 2.22
CA PRO A 166 5.60 20.39 0.85
C PRO A 166 7.10 20.25 0.62
N GLU A 167 7.45 19.46 -0.39
CA GLU A 167 8.84 19.22 -0.68
C GLU A 167 9.46 20.47 -1.25
N THR A 168 10.56 20.91 -0.64
CA THR A 168 11.33 21.99 -1.23
C THR A 168 11.81 21.57 -2.63
N PRO A 169 11.93 22.49 -3.59
CA PRO A 169 12.40 22.19 -4.94
C PRO A 169 13.72 21.39 -4.95
N ILE A 170 14.55 21.63 -3.94
CA ILE A 170 15.79 20.89 -3.67
C ILE A 170 15.52 19.40 -3.37
N LYS A 171 14.59 19.06 -2.48
CA LYS A 171 14.27 17.66 -2.13
C LYS A 171 13.70 16.91 -3.32
N VAL A 172 12.83 17.55 -4.11
CA VAL A 172 12.28 16.99 -5.35
C VAL A 172 13.40 16.70 -6.34
N ARG A 173 14.25 17.69 -6.63
CA ARG A 173 15.42 17.55 -7.52
C ARG A 173 16.32 16.40 -7.07
N THR A 174 16.67 16.35 -5.79
CA THR A 174 17.55 15.32 -5.23
C THR A 174 16.91 13.92 -5.27
N ARG A 175 15.58 13.80 -5.11
CA ARG A 175 14.89 12.51 -5.31
C ARG A 175 14.92 12.07 -6.76
N VAL A 176 14.58 12.96 -7.70
CA VAL A 176 14.56 12.67 -9.14
C VAL A 176 15.94 12.22 -9.61
N LEU A 177 17.01 12.94 -9.23
CA LEU A 177 18.39 12.59 -9.57
C LEU A 177 18.80 11.23 -9.00
N ARG A 178 18.40 10.89 -7.76
CA ARG A 178 18.63 9.57 -7.17
C ARG A 178 17.86 8.47 -7.89
N GLY A 179 16.62 8.72 -8.30
CA GLY A 179 15.81 7.78 -9.07
C GLY A 179 16.45 7.44 -10.41
N LEU A 180 16.82 8.48 -11.17
CA LEU A 180 17.53 8.32 -12.45
C LEU A 180 18.86 7.56 -12.27
N ARG A 181 19.64 7.88 -11.23
CA ARG A 181 20.89 7.15 -10.94
C ARG A 181 20.65 5.66 -10.70
N ARG A 182 19.61 5.28 -9.95
CA ARG A 182 19.28 3.87 -9.71
C ARG A 182 18.91 3.15 -11.00
N GLN A 183 18.13 3.81 -11.86
CA GLN A 183 17.77 3.25 -13.17
C GLN A 183 19.00 3.07 -14.07
N THR A 184 19.88 4.07 -14.17
CA THR A 184 21.10 3.98 -14.99
C THR A 184 22.05 2.90 -14.48
N GLN A 185 22.20 2.76 -13.15
CA GLN A 185 22.99 1.68 -12.54
C GLN A 185 22.38 0.30 -12.80
N GLY A 186 21.05 0.18 -12.76
CA GLY A 186 20.34 -1.05 -13.10
C GLY A 186 20.59 -1.47 -14.56
N LEU A 187 20.51 -0.52 -15.50
CA LEU A 187 20.80 -0.77 -16.91
C LEU A 187 22.28 -1.16 -17.14
N ALA A 188 23.22 -0.44 -16.53
CA ALA A 188 24.64 -0.76 -16.63
C ALA A 188 24.94 -2.18 -16.10
N ARG A 189 24.29 -2.57 -14.99
CA ARG A 189 24.40 -3.92 -14.44
C ARG A 189 23.85 -4.98 -15.40
N LEU A 190 22.64 -4.77 -15.95
CA LEU A 190 22.05 -5.71 -16.91
C LEU A 190 22.91 -5.87 -18.16
N LEU A 191 23.50 -4.78 -18.68
CA LEU A 191 24.44 -4.86 -19.79
C LEU A 191 25.71 -5.65 -19.43
N ALA A 192 26.24 -5.45 -18.22
CA ALA A 192 27.40 -6.21 -17.73
C ALA A 192 27.09 -7.70 -17.54
N GLU A 193 25.89 -8.04 -17.06
CA GLU A 193 25.42 -9.43 -16.94
C GLU A 193 25.23 -10.07 -18.33
N LEU A 194 24.58 -9.37 -19.27
CA LEU A 194 24.45 -9.81 -20.67
C LEU A 194 25.82 -10.01 -21.32
N TRP A 195 26.78 -9.15 -21.02
CA TRP A 195 28.16 -9.27 -21.48
C TRP A 195 28.85 -10.54 -20.94
N ALA A 196 28.71 -10.81 -19.65
CA ALA A 196 29.29 -11.99 -19.01
C ALA A 196 28.71 -13.30 -19.57
N LEU A 197 27.44 -13.27 -19.99
CA LEU A 197 26.74 -14.41 -20.57
C LEU A 197 26.91 -14.56 -22.09
N ALA A 198 27.38 -13.52 -22.79
CA ALA A 198 27.59 -13.59 -24.24
C ALA A 198 28.73 -14.58 -24.56
N PRO A 199 28.45 -15.76 -25.16
CA PRO A 199 29.51 -16.68 -25.55
C PRO A 199 30.47 -15.97 -26.52
N LYS A 200 31.77 -16.25 -26.41
CA LYS A 200 32.83 -15.65 -27.25
C LYS A 200 32.60 -15.79 -28.77
N ALA A 201 31.62 -16.59 -29.20
CA ALA A 201 31.35 -16.94 -30.58
C ALA A 201 30.14 -16.24 -31.25
N VAL A 202 29.25 -15.54 -30.52
CA VAL A 202 27.98 -15.03 -31.11
C VAL A 202 27.94 -13.52 -31.34
N VAL A 203 28.77 -12.73 -30.64
CA VAL A 203 28.80 -11.27 -30.80
C VAL A 203 30.01 -10.85 -31.61
N ARG A 204 29.80 -10.46 -32.88
CA ARG A 204 30.87 -9.93 -33.76
C ARG A 204 31.59 -8.75 -33.08
N GLY A 205 32.90 -8.65 -33.28
CA GLY A 205 33.77 -7.63 -32.68
C GLY A 205 33.20 -6.19 -32.64
N PRO A 206 32.51 -5.68 -33.68
CA PRO A 206 31.92 -4.34 -33.66
C PRO A 206 30.75 -4.20 -32.68
N VAL A 207 29.86 -5.19 -32.62
CA VAL A 207 28.72 -5.21 -31.66
C VAL A 207 29.25 -5.33 -30.24
N ARG A 208 30.33 -6.09 -30.08
CA ARG A 208 31.04 -6.28 -28.82
C ARG A 208 31.68 -4.98 -28.32
N ALA A 209 32.31 -4.21 -29.20
CA ALA A 209 32.85 -2.90 -28.86
C ALA A 209 31.74 -1.89 -28.49
N ALA A 210 30.65 -1.87 -29.26
CA ALA A 210 29.52 -0.97 -29.03
C ALA A 210 28.83 -1.19 -27.66
N LEU A 211 28.64 -2.46 -27.24
CA LEU A 211 28.04 -2.78 -25.94
C LEU A 211 28.90 -2.34 -24.76
N ARG A 212 30.23 -2.42 -24.89
CA ARG A 212 31.16 -1.95 -23.86
C ARG A 212 31.11 -0.43 -23.71
N VAL A 213 31.15 0.29 -24.82
CA VAL A 213 31.02 1.76 -24.84
C VAL A 213 29.73 2.20 -24.17
N LEU A 214 28.60 1.55 -24.49
CA LEU A 214 27.31 1.87 -23.88
C LEU A 214 27.27 1.63 -22.36
N ALA A 215 27.91 0.56 -21.88
CA ALA A 215 28.01 0.28 -20.45
C ALA A 215 28.85 1.35 -19.71
N ASP A 216 29.98 1.75 -20.30
CA ASP A 216 30.85 2.80 -19.75
C ASP A 216 30.15 4.17 -19.74
N GLU A 217 29.40 4.51 -20.79
CA GLU A 217 28.59 5.73 -20.87
C GLU A 217 27.49 5.77 -19.80
N LEU A 218 26.75 4.68 -19.61
CA LEU A 218 25.72 4.61 -18.57
C LEU A 218 26.29 4.74 -17.16
N GLN A 219 27.50 4.21 -16.94
CA GLN A 219 28.21 4.34 -15.67
C GLN A 219 28.71 5.78 -15.46
N ALA A 220 29.19 6.45 -16.50
CA ALA A 220 29.57 7.87 -16.46
C ALA A 220 28.34 8.75 -16.12
N VAL A 221 27.20 8.50 -16.77
CA VAL A 221 25.94 9.20 -16.47
C VAL A 221 25.50 8.96 -15.01
N ALA A 222 25.58 7.72 -14.52
CA ALA A 222 25.26 7.40 -13.13
C ALA A 222 26.15 8.17 -12.13
N THR A 223 27.42 8.37 -12.47
CA THR A 223 28.40 9.10 -11.65
C THR A 223 28.11 10.60 -11.65
N ALA A 224 27.86 11.20 -12.83
CA ALA A 224 27.47 12.61 -12.94
C ALA A 224 26.16 12.92 -12.20
N LEU A 225 25.19 12.00 -12.21
CA LEU A 225 23.95 12.12 -11.43
C LEU A 225 24.22 12.07 -9.91
N ALA A 226 25.23 11.31 -9.47
CA ALA A 226 25.63 11.24 -8.06
C ALA A 226 26.20 12.57 -7.56
N GLU A 227 27.11 13.18 -8.33
CA GLU A 227 27.71 14.48 -8.03
C GLU A 227 26.65 15.59 -7.94
N ARG A 228 25.73 15.62 -8.92
CA ARG A 228 24.62 16.58 -8.94
C ARG A 228 23.65 16.39 -7.76
N SER A 229 23.47 15.16 -7.29
CA SER A 229 22.66 14.85 -6.10
C SER A 229 23.33 15.30 -4.80
N LEU A 230 24.66 15.27 -4.72
CA LEU A 230 25.41 15.71 -3.53
C LEU A 230 25.38 17.23 -3.40
N ILE A 231 25.61 17.94 -4.51
CA ILE A 231 25.58 19.42 -4.56
C ILE A 231 24.19 19.96 -4.22
N ALA A 232 23.14 19.29 -4.70
CA ALA A 232 21.76 19.65 -4.35
C ALA A 232 21.41 19.36 -2.88
N GLY A 233 22.12 18.45 -2.19
CA GLY A 233 21.85 18.12 -0.79
C GLY A 233 22.41 19.12 0.23
N THR A 234 23.34 19.99 -0.18
CA THR A 234 23.95 21.01 0.67
C THR A 234 23.03 22.20 0.87
N VAL A 235 22.32 22.24 2.00
CA VAL A 235 21.72 23.48 2.52
C VAL A 235 22.85 24.29 3.17
N PRO A 236 23.16 25.51 2.74
CA PRO A 236 24.10 26.35 3.46
C PRO A 236 23.47 26.69 4.81
N ARG A 237 24.06 26.21 5.91
CA ARG A 237 23.73 26.66 7.26
C ARG A 237 24.25 28.10 7.40
N PHE A 238 23.39 29.07 7.15
CA PHE A 238 23.65 30.44 7.61
C PHE A 238 23.44 30.47 9.13
N ARG A 239 24.48 30.94 9.84
CA ARG A 239 24.48 31.23 11.28
C ARG A 239 23.76 32.54 11.54
#